data_AF-A0A4R2BWY3-F1
#
_entry.id   AF-A0A4R2BWY3-F1
#
_cell.length_a   1.000
_cell.length_b   1.000
_cell.length_c   1.000
_cell.angle_alpha   90.00
_cell.angle_beta   90.00
_cell.angle_gamma   90.00
#
_symmetry.space_group_name_H-M   'P 1'
#
loop_
_entity.id
_entity.type
_entity.pdbx_description
1 polymer ?
#
loop_
_entity_poly.entity_id
_entity_poly.type
_entity_poly.pdbx_seq_one_letter_code
_entity_poly.pdbx_strand_id
1 'polypeptide(L)'
;MTDTETTKDDARARVIALVTQAEATVEVLEAKSLQGRWAMTAFSRYRVCELLGIAPYGRYGGELRSDPADLFDRAARLVDEMDVALDEVSWRLALGDALRSAAADVRMVRDAREV
;
A
#
# COMPACT_ATOMS: atom_id res chain seq x y z
N MET A 1 30.57 -0.78 -4.40
CA MET A 1 29.39 -0.11 -4.97
C MET A 1 28.30 -1.17 -5.11
N THR A 2 27.92 -1.80 -4.00
CA THR A 2 27.20 -3.09 -3.98
C THR A 2 26.23 -3.19 -2.80
N ASP A 3 26.59 -2.60 -1.65
CA ASP A 3 25.73 -2.59 -0.45
C ASP A 3 24.51 -1.65 -0.58
N THR A 4 24.66 -0.50 -1.24
CA THR A 4 23.58 0.51 -1.36
C THR A 4 22.47 0.05 -2.30
N GLU A 5 22.82 -0.61 -3.40
CA GLU A 5 21.87 -1.08 -4.42
C GLU A 5 21.05 -2.27 -3.90
N THR A 6 21.70 -3.20 -3.18
CA THR A 6 21.05 -4.32 -2.50
C THR A 6 20.07 -3.86 -1.42
N THR A 7 20.42 -2.82 -0.65
CA THR A 7 19.55 -2.26 0.40
C THR A 7 18.31 -1.56 -0.19
N LYS A 8 18.46 -0.88 -1.33
CA LYS A 8 17.36 -0.22 -2.04
C LYS A 8 16.36 -1.24 -2.61
N ASP A 9 16.87 -2.31 -3.21
CA ASP A 9 16.04 -3.40 -3.75
C ASP A 9 15.27 -4.12 -2.63
N ASP A 10 15.90 -4.31 -1.47
CA ASP A 10 15.24 -4.85 -0.27
C ASP A 10 14.13 -3.92 0.25
N ALA A 11 14.36 -2.60 0.29
CA ALA A 11 13.33 -1.64 0.70
C ALA A 11 12.12 -1.64 -0.24
N ARG A 12 12.35 -1.63 -1.57
CA ARG A 12 11.27 -1.69 -2.56
C ARG A 12 10.49 -3.00 -2.46
N ALA A 13 11.18 -4.13 -2.29
CA ALA A 13 10.54 -5.43 -2.10
C ALA A 13 9.66 -5.46 -0.84
N ARG A 14 10.11 -4.86 0.27
CA ARG A 14 9.32 -4.74 1.51
C ARG A 14 8.08 -3.88 1.33
N VAL A 15 8.19 -2.75 0.64
CA VAL A 15 7.04 -1.89 0.30
C VAL A 15 6.02 -2.66 -0.53
N ILE A 16 6.46 -3.39 -1.57
CA ILE A 16 5.58 -4.22 -2.39
C ILE A 16 4.90 -5.30 -1.54
N ALA A 17 5.62 -5.96 -0.65
CA ALA A 17 5.05 -7.00 0.21
C ALA A 17 3.97 -6.44 1.15
N LEU A 18 4.20 -5.27 1.75
CA LEU A 18 3.20 -4.59 2.59
C LEU A 18 1.95 -4.20 1.81
N VAL A 19 2.12 -3.61 0.62
CA VAL A 19 0.99 -3.22 -0.23
C VAL A 19 0.22 -4.45 -0.73
N THR A 20 0.91 -5.51 -1.14
CA THR A 20 0.27 -6.76 -1.57
C THR A 20 -0.55 -7.37 -0.43
N GLN A 21 -0.04 -7.36 0.80
CA GLN A 21 -0.78 -7.80 1.97
C GLN A 21 -2.00 -6.90 2.24
N ALA A 22 -1.86 -5.59 2.11
CA ALA A 22 -2.96 -4.64 2.31
C ALA A 22 -4.09 -4.87 1.29
N GLU A 23 -3.73 -5.04 0.00
CA GLU A 23 -4.66 -5.35 -1.08
C GLU A 23 -5.44 -6.65 -0.81
N ALA A 24 -4.75 -7.72 -0.42
CA ALA A 24 -5.39 -8.98 -0.11
C ALA A 24 -6.30 -8.90 1.12
N THR A 25 -5.93 -8.12 2.14
CA THR A 25 -6.81 -7.88 3.30
C THR A 25 -8.07 -7.11 2.88
N VAL A 26 -7.93 -6.05 2.08
CA VAL A 26 -9.07 -5.29 1.56
C VAL A 26 -9.98 -6.16 0.70
N GLU A 27 -9.43 -7.02 -0.16
CA GLU A 27 -10.22 -7.98 -0.96
C GLU A 27 -11.13 -8.85 -0.08
N VAL A 28 -10.58 -9.41 1.01
CA VAL A 28 -11.35 -10.22 1.95
C VAL A 28 -12.42 -9.40 2.68
N LEU A 29 -12.11 -8.14 3.03
CA LEU A 29 -13.06 -7.24 3.68
C LEU A 29 -14.19 -6.81 2.73
N GLU A 30 -13.85 -6.56 1.47
CA GLU A 30 -14.77 -6.21 0.39
C GLU A 30 -15.71 -7.38 0.08
N ALA A 31 -15.17 -8.59 -0.09
CA ALA A 31 -15.96 -9.81 -0.33
C ALA A 31 -16.98 -10.10 0.79
N LYS A 32 -16.70 -9.67 2.02
CA LYS A 32 -17.60 -9.81 3.18
C LYS A 32 -18.60 -8.65 3.33
N SER A 33 -18.47 -7.58 2.53
CA SER A 33 -19.23 -6.35 2.67
C SER A 33 -20.28 -6.19 1.57
N LEU A 34 -21.54 -6.41 1.90
CA LEU A 34 -22.67 -6.36 0.94
C LEU A 34 -23.00 -4.95 0.40
N GLN A 35 -22.40 -3.89 0.93
CA GLN A 35 -22.75 -2.49 0.62
C GLN A 35 -21.77 -1.79 -0.32
N GLY A 36 -20.73 -2.48 -0.81
CA GLY A 36 -19.78 -1.90 -1.78
C GLY A 36 -18.91 -0.73 -1.26
N ARG A 37 -18.98 -0.37 0.04
CA ARG A 37 -18.23 0.76 0.62
C ARG A 37 -16.71 0.69 0.41
N TRP A 38 -16.15 -0.51 0.32
CA TRP A 38 -14.72 -0.70 0.05
C TRP A 38 -14.30 -0.28 -1.36
N ALA A 39 -15.25 -0.22 -2.31
CA ALA A 39 -15.00 0.34 -3.65
C ALA A 39 -14.58 1.81 -3.59
N MET A 40 -14.96 2.56 -2.55
CA MET A 40 -14.54 3.95 -2.37
C MET A 40 -13.03 4.09 -2.13
N THR A 41 -12.35 3.02 -1.71
CA THR A 41 -10.89 2.99 -1.54
C THR A 41 -10.14 2.59 -2.81
N ALA A 42 -10.85 2.13 -3.85
CA ALA A 42 -10.22 1.50 -5.01
C ALA A 42 -9.32 2.46 -5.80
N PHE A 43 -9.68 3.75 -5.89
CA PHE A 43 -8.91 4.72 -6.65
C PHE A 43 -7.51 4.97 -6.05
N SER A 44 -7.45 5.29 -4.76
CA SER A 44 -6.18 5.55 -4.07
C SER A 44 -5.29 4.30 -4.02
N ARG A 45 -5.89 3.13 -3.78
CA ARG A 45 -5.18 1.83 -3.84
C ARG A 45 -4.64 1.51 -5.23
N TYR A 46 -5.44 1.71 -6.29
CA TYR A 46 -5.00 1.50 -7.66
C TYR A 46 -3.79 2.39 -8.00
N ARG A 47 -3.82 3.65 -7.57
CA ARG A 47 -2.68 4.57 -7.78
C ARG A 47 -1.39 4.07 -7.13
N VAL A 48 -1.47 3.49 -5.94
CA VAL A 48 -0.31 2.85 -5.28
C VAL A 48 0.20 1.66 -6.12
N CYS A 49 -0.70 0.78 -6.56
CA CYS A 49 -0.34 -0.39 -7.38
C CYS A 49 0.32 0.03 -8.70
N GLU A 50 -0.21 1.06 -9.37
CA GLU A 50 0.34 1.62 -10.59
C GLU A 50 1.78 2.14 -10.38
N LEU A 51 1.99 2.93 -9.32
CA LEU A 51 3.31 3.49 -8.99
C LEU A 51 4.35 2.42 -8.61
N LEU A 52 3.90 1.29 -8.08
CA LEU A 52 4.77 0.14 -7.76
C LEU A 52 4.94 -0.84 -8.93
N GLY A 53 4.13 -0.72 -9.98
CA GLY A 53 4.13 -1.66 -11.11
C GLY A 53 3.58 -3.04 -10.75
N ILE A 54 2.63 -3.12 -9.81
CA ILE A 54 2.00 -4.37 -9.36
C ILE A 54 0.52 -4.41 -9.72
N ALA A 55 -0.04 -5.61 -9.80
CA ALA A 55 -1.47 -5.80 -10.02
C ALA A 55 -2.26 -5.63 -8.69
N PRO A 56 -3.42 -4.94 -8.70
CA PRO A 56 -4.37 -4.99 -7.60
C PRO A 56 -4.82 -6.43 -7.31
N TYR A 57 -5.17 -6.72 -6.06
CA TYR A 57 -5.58 -8.08 -5.62
C TYR A 57 -4.58 -9.19 -6.03
N GLY A 58 -3.29 -8.85 -5.99
CA GLY A 58 -2.22 -9.83 -6.22
C GLY A 58 -2.30 -11.00 -5.23
N ARG A 59 -1.87 -12.19 -5.66
CA ARG A 59 -1.86 -13.38 -4.79
C ARG A 59 -1.00 -13.13 -3.56
N TYR A 60 -1.60 -13.28 -2.38
CA TYR A 60 -0.91 -13.24 -1.10
C TYR A 60 -1.09 -14.56 -0.35
N GLY A 61 0.02 -15.21 0.02
CA GLY A 61 0.03 -16.51 0.71
C GLY A 61 0.21 -16.45 2.23
N GLY A 62 0.28 -15.26 2.82
CA GLY A 62 0.53 -15.05 4.25
C GLY A 62 -0.74 -14.80 5.07
N GLU A 63 -0.56 -14.36 6.32
CA GLU A 63 -1.66 -14.05 7.23
C GLU A 63 -2.34 -12.71 6.92
N LEU A 64 -3.68 -12.71 6.89
CA LEU A 64 -4.54 -11.56 6.53
C LEU A 64 -5.21 -10.91 7.75
N ARG A 65 -4.54 -10.88 8.91
CA ARG A 65 -5.08 -10.29 10.15
C ARG A 65 -4.64 -8.85 10.43
N SER A 66 -3.72 -8.33 9.63
CA SER A 66 -3.20 -6.96 9.78
C SER A 66 -4.22 -5.93 9.33
N ASP A 67 -4.25 -4.77 9.99
CA ASP A 67 -5.04 -3.62 9.54
C ASP A 67 -4.46 -3.06 8.23
N PRO A 68 -5.24 -2.98 7.12
CA PRO A 68 -4.73 -2.49 5.85
C PRO A 68 -4.26 -1.02 5.92
N ALA A 69 -4.86 -0.17 6.77
CA ALA A 69 -4.39 1.20 6.93
C ALA A 69 -2.98 1.25 7.55
N ASP A 70 -2.73 0.44 8.57
CA ASP A 70 -1.40 0.33 9.20
C ASP A 70 -0.34 -0.21 8.24
N LEU A 71 -0.71 -1.13 7.34
CA LEU A 71 0.19 -1.63 6.30
C LEU A 71 0.60 -0.53 5.31
N PHE A 72 -0.36 0.29 4.86
CA PHE A 72 -0.08 1.44 4.00
C PHE A 72 0.77 2.50 4.69
N ASP A 73 0.50 2.81 5.96
CA ASP A 73 1.31 3.74 6.76
C ASP A 73 2.76 3.25 6.91
N ARG A 74 2.96 1.96 7.20
CA ARG A 74 4.30 1.37 7.31
C ARG A 74 5.04 1.44 5.98
N ALA A 75 4.35 1.16 4.88
CA ALA A 75 4.92 1.30 3.54
C ALA A 75 5.31 2.76 3.27
N ALA A 76 4.48 3.74 3.65
CA ALA A 76 4.79 5.15 3.47
C ALA A 76 6.06 5.57 4.23
N ARG A 77 6.21 5.12 5.48
CA ARG A 77 7.43 5.38 6.27
C ARG A 77 8.69 4.78 5.62
N LEU A 78 8.59 3.55 5.11
CA LEU A 78 9.71 2.94 4.38
C LEU A 78 10.07 3.75 3.14
N VAL A 79 9.07 4.22 2.37
CA VAL A 79 9.28 5.07 1.18
C VAL A 79 9.92 6.41 1.55
N ASP A 80 9.57 7.00 2.69
CA ASP A 80 10.18 8.23 3.17
C ASP A 80 11.69 8.05 3.46
N GLU A 81 12.07 6.86 3.95
CA GLU A 81 13.43 6.47 4.30
C GLU A 81 14.25 5.96 3.09
N MET A 82 13.63 5.73 1.93
CA MET A 82 14.33 5.26 0.74
C MET A 82 15.29 6.34 0.20
N ASP A 83 16.57 5.98 0.14
CA ASP A 83 17.56 6.73 -0.63
C ASP A 83 17.35 6.45 -2.13
N VAL A 84 17.02 7.49 -2.89
CA VAL A 84 16.69 7.39 -4.32
C VAL A 84 17.50 8.40 -5.11
N ALA A 85 17.76 8.07 -6.37
CA ALA A 85 18.43 9.00 -7.28
C ALA A 85 17.53 10.23 -7.53
N LEU A 86 18.15 11.34 -7.93
CA LEU A 86 17.44 12.63 -8.09
C LEU A 86 16.26 12.55 -9.08
N ASP A 87 16.41 11.74 -10.12
CA ASP A 87 15.39 11.46 -11.14
C ASP A 87 14.20 10.62 -10.63
N GLU A 88 14.37 9.91 -9.52
CA GLU A 88 13.33 9.11 -8.88
C GLU A 88 12.64 9.82 -7.70
N VAL A 89 13.09 11.02 -7.32
CA VAL A 89 12.51 11.79 -6.20
C VAL A 89 11.02 12.04 -6.40
N SER A 90 10.61 12.41 -7.62
CA SER A 90 9.20 12.63 -7.95
C SER A 90 8.36 11.37 -7.77
N TRP A 91 8.90 10.20 -8.14
CA TRP A 91 8.25 8.91 -7.92
C TRP A 91 8.10 8.61 -6.43
N ARG A 92 9.16 8.79 -5.64
CA ARG A 92 9.14 8.55 -4.18
C ARG A 92 8.10 9.42 -3.49
N LEU A 93 8.04 10.71 -3.83
CA LEU A 93 7.05 11.65 -3.29
C LEU A 93 5.61 11.27 -3.67
N ALA A 94 5.39 10.95 -4.95
CA ALA A 94 4.08 10.52 -5.42
C ALA A 94 3.60 9.21 -4.76
N LEU A 95 4.52 8.26 -4.56
CA LEU A 95 4.24 7.01 -3.89
C LEU A 95 3.91 7.22 -2.41
N GLY A 96 4.70 8.03 -1.71
CA GLY A 96 4.45 8.37 -0.31
C GLY A 96 3.08 9.03 -0.11
N ASP A 97 2.70 9.97 -0.99
CA ASP A 97 1.39 10.63 -0.95
C ASP A 97 0.23 9.65 -1.25
N ALA A 98 0.39 8.82 -2.28
CA ALA A 98 -0.61 7.80 -2.63
C ALA A 98 -0.82 6.79 -1.49
N LEU A 99 0.25 6.35 -0.82
CA LEU A 99 0.17 5.43 0.33
C LEU A 99 -0.59 6.06 1.51
N ARG A 100 -0.29 7.32 1.86
CA ARG A 100 -1.01 8.03 2.93
C ARG A 100 -2.48 8.26 2.59
N SER A 101 -2.78 8.58 1.34
CA SER A 101 -4.16 8.73 0.85
C SER A 101 -4.93 7.42 0.93
N ALA A 102 -4.34 6.30 0.48
CA ALA A 102 -4.94 4.98 0.60
C ALA A 102 -5.20 4.60 2.06
N ALA A 103 -4.27 4.88 2.97
CA ALA A 103 -4.46 4.65 4.40
C ALA A 103 -5.61 5.48 4.98
N ALA A 104 -5.74 6.75 4.58
CA ALA A 104 -6.81 7.63 5.01
C ALA A 104 -8.19 7.14 4.52
N ASP A 105 -8.31 6.76 3.25
CA ASP A 105 -9.56 6.24 2.68
C ASP A 105 -10.00 4.94 3.37
N VAL A 106 -9.04 4.05 3.64
CA VAL A 106 -9.29 2.80 4.38
C VAL A 106 -9.81 3.08 5.79
N ARG A 107 -9.20 4.02 6.53
CA ARG A 107 -9.70 4.43 7.85
C ARG A 107 -11.11 4.99 7.77
N MET A 108 -11.37 5.88 6.82
CA MET A 108 -12.70 6.47 6.63
C MET A 108 -13.78 5.39 6.42
N VAL A 109 -13.51 4.40 5.57
CA VAL A 109 -14.46 3.30 5.29
C VAL A 109 -14.61 2.35 6.48
N ARG A 110 -13.53 2.10 7.22
CA ARG A 110 -13.55 1.24 8.40
C ARG A 110 -14.32 1.88 9.54
N ASP A 111 -14.02 3.13 9.87
CA ASP A 111 -14.60 3.83 11.02
C ASP A 111 -16.10 4.08 10.79
N ALA A 112 -16.53 4.25 9.53
CA ALA A 112 -17.95 4.28 9.17
C ALA A 112 -18.72 2.97 9.47
N ARG A 113 -18.04 1.86 9.76
CA ARG A 113 -18.66 0.59 10.21
C ARG A 113 -18.95 0.56 11.71
N GLU A 114 -18.20 1.33 12.51
CA GLU A 114 -18.29 1.31 13.98
C GLU A 114 -19.42 2.18 14.54
N VAL A 115 -20.24 2.80 13.68
CA VAL A 115 -21.35 3.69 14.02
C VAL A 115 -22.71 3.01 13.85
#